data_AF-A0A640Y9W3-F1
#
_entry.id   AF-A0A640Y9W3-F1
#
_cell.length_a   1.000
_cell.length_b   1.000
_cell.length_c   1.000
_cell.angle_alpha   90.00
_cell.angle_beta   90.00
_cell.angle_gamma   90.00
#
_symmetry.space_group_name_H-M   'P 1'
#
loop_
_entity.id
_entity.type
_entity.pdbx_description
1 polymer ?
#
loop_
_entity_poly.entity_id
_entity_poly.type
_entity_poly.pdbx_seq_one_letter_code
_entity_poly.pdbx_strand_id
1 'polypeptide(L)'
;MAREGIAETLQRAEDKALAKRAEVDRLDGERRAALERRTKEESEHSRLKAQLEVLEQSEQSLAGYAEGARFLLDAARQSRLNGARGALSSALDVPAELETAIAAALGDTLDAVLIDASELENALQLLESDDAGRAALLPVDQTSEV
;
A
#
# COMPACT_ATOMS: atom_id res chain seq x y z
N MET A 1 33.89 40.94 55.06
CA MET A 1 34.88 40.99 53.95
C MET A 1 35.15 39.59 53.36
N ALA A 2 36.16 38.82 53.79
CA ALA A 2 36.51 37.54 53.11
C ALA A 2 35.44 36.43 53.23
N ARG A 3 34.81 36.26 54.40
CA ARG A 3 33.72 35.28 54.60
C ARG A 3 32.46 35.60 53.81
N GLU A 4 32.22 36.88 53.56
CA GLU A 4 31.00 37.41 52.94
C GLU A 4 31.02 37.20 51.43
N GLY A 5 32.18 37.41 50.80
CA GLY A 5 32.39 37.06 49.38
C GLY A 5 32.34 35.55 49.13
N ILE A 6 32.81 34.72 50.05
CA ILE A 6 32.72 33.25 49.93
C ILE A 6 31.25 32.80 49.99
N ALA A 7 30.47 33.33 50.94
CA ALA A 7 29.04 33.02 51.06
C ALA A 7 28.26 33.43 49.80
N GLU A 8 28.55 34.60 49.23
CA GLU A 8 27.90 35.07 48.00
C GLU A 8 28.27 34.21 46.78
N THR A 9 29.54 33.76 46.67
CA THR A 9 29.94 32.83 45.61
C THR A 9 29.31 31.45 45.74
N LEU A 10 29.15 30.95 46.97
CA LEU A 10 28.48 29.68 47.24
C LEU A 10 27.00 29.75 46.84
N GLN A 11 26.30 30.81 47.26
CA GLN A 11 24.88 31.02 46.91
C GLN A 11 24.69 31.08 45.39
N ARG A 12 25.52 31.84 44.66
CA ARG A 12 25.46 31.92 43.20
C ARG A 12 25.74 30.58 42.52
N ALA A 13 26.59 29.74 43.10
CA ALA A 13 26.88 28.41 42.59
C ALA A 13 25.69 27.46 42.83
N GLU A 14 25.04 27.54 43.99
CA GLU A 14 23.84 26.77 44.34
C GLU A 14 22.66 27.15 43.44
N ASP A 15 22.41 28.44 43.23
CA ASP A 15 21.34 28.92 42.34
C ASP A 15 21.55 28.46 40.89
N LYS A 16 22.80 28.48 40.42
CA LYS A 16 23.17 27.95 39.09
C LYS A 16 22.98 26.44 39.01
N ALA A 17 23.33 25.69 40.06
CA ALA A 17 23.14 24.25 40.10
C ALA A 17 21.65 23.89 40.08
N LEU A 18 20.83 24.61 40.83
CA LEU A 18 19.36 24.48 40.83
C LEU A 18 18.76 24.78 39.45
N ALA A 19 19.17 25.90 38.82
CA ALA A 19 18.70 26.25 37.49
C ALA A 19 19.07 25.19 36.44
N LYS A 20 20.31 24.67 36.49
CA LYS A 20 20.76 23.60 35.59
C LYS A 20 20.04 22.28 35.86
N ARG A 21 19.71 21.97 37.11
CA ARG A 21 18.91 20.78 37.46
C ARG A 21 17.50 20.88 36.88
N ALA A 22 16.84 22.02 37.05
CA ALA A 22 15.51 22.26 36.47
C ALA A 22 15.53 22.19 34.93
N GLU A 23 16.60 22.68 34.30
CA GLU A 23 16.78 22.57 32.85
C GLU A 23 16.94 21.12 32.39
N VAL A 24 17.72 20.30 33.10
CA VAL A 24 17.85 18.86 32.83
C VAL A 24 16.51 18.15 32.99
N ASP A 25 15.78 18.40 34.08
CA ASP A 25 14.49 17.77 34.33
C ASP A 25 13.46 18.12 33.23
N ARG A 26 13.47 19.36 32.75
CA ARG A 26 12.63 19.80 31.62
C ARG A 26 13.00 19.06 30.32
N LEU A 27 14.28 19.01 29.97
CA LEU A 27 14.77 18.34 28.77
C LEU A 27 14.49 16.83 28.82
N ASP A 28 14.63 16.20 29.98
CA ASP A 28 14.29 14.80 30.18
C ASP A 28 12.78 14.54 29.99
N GLY A 29 11.92 15.45 30.47
CA GLY A 29 10.49 15.41 30.23
C GLY A 29 10.13 15.52 28.74
N GLU A 30 10.74 16.48 28.03
CA GLU A 30 10.56 16.66 26.59
C GLU A 30 11.04 15.45 25.79
N ARG A 31 12.20 14.89 26.16
CA ARG A 31 12.75 13.68 25.55
C ARG A 31 11.83 12.49 25.75
N ARG A 32 11.28 12.29 26.96
CA ARG A 32 10.32 11.20 27.24
C ARG A 32 9.06 11.34 26.40
N ALA A 33 8.46 12.54 26.36
CA ALA A 33 7.27 12.79 25.56
C ALA A 33 7.52 12.59 24.05
N ALA A 34 8.70 12.97 23.55
CA ALA A 34 9.09 12.72 22.16
C ALA A 34 9.26 11.23 21.85
N LEU A 35 9.88 10.47 22.76
CA LEU A 35 10.03 9.02 22.62
C LEU A 35 8.66 8.31 22.64
N GLU A 36 7.75 8.71 23.52
CA GLU A 36 6.38 8.16 23.56
C GLU A 36 5.62 8.40 22.26
N ARG A 37 5.69 9.62 21.71
CA ARG A 37 5.10 9.93 20.39
C ARG A 37 5.70 9.07 19.28
N ARG A 38 7.04 8.95 19.25
CA ARG A 38 7.73 8.13 18.26
C ARG A 38 7.31 6.67 18.33
N THR A 39 7.27 6.08 19.53
CA THR A 39 6.83 4.69 19.71
C THR A 39 5.39 4.49 19.22
N LYS A 40 4.51 5.47 19.44
CA LYS A 40 3.14 5.42 18.94
C LYS A 40 3.09 5.45 17.41
N GLU A 41 3.80 6.38 16.79
CA GLU A 41 3.88 6.50 15.33
C GLU A 41 4.50 5.26 14.68
N GLU A 42 5.55 4.69 15.28
CA GLU A 42 6.18 3.44 14.82
C GLU A 42 5.21 2.25 14.88
N SER A 43 4.41 2.17 15.94
CA SER A 43 3.37 1.14 16.09
C SER A 43 2.26 1.30 15.04
N GLU A 44 1.77 2.52 14.83
CA GLU A 44 0.76 2.82 13.80
C GLU A 44 1.27 2.51 12.40
N HIS A 45 2.51 2.90 12.09
CA HIS A 45 3.16 2.60 10.82
C HIS A 45 3.32 1.09 10.62
N SER A 46 3.78 0.35 11.63
CA SER A 46 3.91 -1.11 11.54
C SER A 46 2.56 -1.78 11.30
N ARG A 47 1.48 -1.28 11.92
CA ARG A 47 0.12 -1.78 11.71
C ARG A 47 -0.36 -1.52 10.27
N LEU A 48 -0.20 -0.31 9.77
CA LEU A 48 -0.61 0.06 8.41
C LEU A 48 0.19 -0.73 7.36
N LYS A 49 1.50 -0.89 7.57
CA LYS A 49 2.35 -1.69 6.70
C LYS A 49 1.89 -3.15 6.62
N ALA A 50 1.60 -3.77 7.77
CA ALA A 50 1.08 -5.14 7.79
C ALA A 50 -0.28 -5.26 7.06
N GLN A 51 -1.15 -4.25 7.16
CA GLN A 51 -2.41 -4.22 6.43
C GLN A 51 -2.20 -4.10 4.92
N LEU A 52 -1.27 -3.25 4.48
CA LEU A 52 -0.90 -3.12 3.08
C LEU A 52 -0.33 -4.43 2.52
N GLU A 53 0.59 -5.08 3.23
CA GLU A 53 1.17 -6.37 2.81
C GLU A 53 0.11 -7.45 2.60
N VAL A 54 -0.94 -7.49 3.44
CA VAL A 54 -2.08 -8.41 3.25
C VAL A 54 -2.86 -8.10 1.98
N LEU A 55 -3.13 -6.82 1.70
CA LEU A 55 -3.84 -6.40 0.49
C LEU A 55 -3.03 -6.71 -0.78
N GLU A 56 -1.73 -6.38 -0.78
CA GLU A 56 -0.83 -6.69 -1.88
C GLU A 56 -0.75 -8.21 -2.14
N GLN A 57 -0.71 -9.02 -1.08
CA GLN A 57 -0.71 -10.47 -1.21
C GLN A 57 -2.03 -11.01 -1.80
N SER A 58 -3.17 -10.43 -1.43
CA SER A 58 -4.47 -10.75 -2.01
C SER A 58 -4.54 -10.39 -3.49
N GLU A 59 -4.08 -9.21 -3.89
CA GLU A 59 -3.98 -8.80 -5.29
C GLU A 59 -3.07 -9.73 -6.10
N GLN A 60 -1.88 -10.07 -5.57
CA GLN A 60 -0.96 -10.97 -6.23
C GLN A 60 -1.58 -12.36 -6.44
N SER A 61 -2.36 -12.86 -5.47
CA SER A 61 -3.08 -14.12 -5.60
C SER A 61 -4.29 -14.07 -6.54
N LEU A 62 -4.62 -12.89 -7.08
CA LEU A 62 -5.80 -12.64 -7.90
C LEU A 62 -7.07 -13.12 -7.19
N ALA A 63 -7.11 -12.93 -5.86
CA ALA A 63 -8.24 -13.34 -5.04
C ALA A 63 -9.49 -12.55 -5.44
N GLY A 64 -10.61 -13.26 -5.62
CA GLY A 64 -11.88 -12.66 -6.04
C GLY A 64 -12.11 -12.67 -7.55
N TYR A 65 -11.08 -12.93 -8.36
CA TYR A 65 -11.22 -13.01 -9.81
C TYR A 65 -11.92 -14.31 -10.23
N ALA A 66 -12.68 -14.24 -11.32
CA ALA A 66 -13.19 -15.45 -11.98
C ALA A 66 -12.06 -16.44 -12.31
N GLU A 67 -12.36 -17.74 -12.18
CA GLU A 67 -11.35 -18.82 -12.31
C GLU A 67 -10.59 -18.78 -13.64
N GLY A 68 -11.28 -18.57 -14.76
CA GLY A 68 -10.66 -18.48 -16.07
C GLY A 68 -9.81 -17.21 -16.25
N ALA A 69 -10.24 -16.08 -15.66
CA ALA A 69 -9.46 -14.85 -15.69
C ALA A 69 -8.16 -15.02 -14.91
N ARG A 70 -8.22 -15.61 -13.71
CA ARG A 70 -7.02 -15.94 -12.91
C ARG A 70 -6.07 -16.86 -13.68
N PHE A 71 -6.59 -17.93 -14.28
CA PHE A 71 -5.79 -18.87 -15.06
C PHE A 71 -5.05 -18.18 -16.21
N LEU A 72 -5.72 -17.32 -16.98
CA LEU A 72 -5.08 -16.60 -18.09
C LEU A 72 -4.04 -15.59 -17.61
N LEU A 73 -4.31 -14.87 -16.52
CA LEU A 73 -3.37 -13.93 -15.94
C LEU A 73 -2.12 -14.65 -15.37
N ASP A 74 -2.29 -15.83 -14.78
CA ASP A 74 -1.17 -16.67 -14.34
C ASP A 74 -0.41 -17.26 -15.54
N ALA A 75 -1.10 -17.69 -16.60
CA ALA A 75 -0.47 -18.11 -17.85
C ALA A 75 0.36 -16.97 -18.47
N ALA A 76 -0.12 -15.73 -18.40
CA ALA A 76 0.61 -14.55 -18.84
C ALA A 76 1.86 -14.30 -17.99
N ARG A 77 1.75 -14.37 -16.65
CA ARG A 77 2.91 -14.27 -15.74
C ARG A 77 3.96 -15.35 -16.00
N GLN A 78 3.53 -16.53 -16.43
CA GLN A 78 4.40 -17.66 -16.79
C GLN A 78 4.89 -17.61 -18.26
N SER A 79 4.58 -16.55 -19.01
CA SER A 79 4.91 -16.42 -20.45
C SER A 79 4.35 -17.55 -21.33
N ARG A 80 3.28 -18.22 -20.88
CA ARG A 80 2.49 -19.19 -21.68
C ARG A 80 1.47 -18.50 -22.58
N LEU A 81 1.02 -17.31 -22.18
CA LEU A 81 0.13 -16.45 -22.95
C LEU A 81 0.81 -15.10 -23.16
N ASN A 82 0.91 -14.67 -24.41
CA ASN A 82 1.43 -13.35 -24.74
C ASN A 82 0.27 -12.35 -24.92
N GLY A 83 0.57 -11.05 -24.92
CA GLY A 83 -0.40 -10.01 -25.22
C GLY A 83 -1.49 -9.76 -24.17
N ALA A 84 -1.53 -10.53 -23.08
CA ALA A 84 -2.40 -10.22 -21.94
C ALA A 84 -1.84 -9.02 -21.15
N ARG A 85 -2.66 -7.98 -20.96
CA ARG A 85 -2.27 -6.71 -20.34
C ARG A 85 -2.72 -6.57 -18.88
N GLY A 86 -3.45 -7.55 -18.35
CA GLY A 86 -4.07 -7.50 -17.02
C GLY A 86 -5.59 -7.55 -17.10
N ALA A 87 -6.26 -7.49 -15.95
CA ALA A 87 -7.71 -7.35 -15.92
C ALA A 87 -8.14 -5.89 -16.11
N LEU A 88 -9.37 -5.69 -16.59
CA LEU A 88 -9.97 -4.38 -16.76
C LEU A 88 -9.95 -3.59 -15.45
N SER A 89 -10.28 -4.22 -14.32
CA SER A 89 -10.22 -3.61 -12.98
C SER A 89 -8.87 -2.97 -12.66
N SER A 90 -7.76 -3.61 -13.03
CA SER A 90 -6.41 -3.09 -12.79
C SER A 90 -6.03 -1.90 -13.68
N ALA A 91 -6.79 -1.63 -14.75
CA ALA A 91 -6.57 -0.51 -15.66
C ALA A 91 -7.45 0.72 -15.34
N LEU A 92 -8.33 0.61 -14.35
CA LEU A 92 -9.28 1.67 -14.00
C LEU A 92 -8.79 2.44 -12.75
N ASP A 93 -8.70 3.76 -12.89
CA ASP A 93 -8.56 4.68 -11.75
C ASP A 93 -9.89 5.42 -11.55
N VAL A 94 -10.57 5.14 -10.44
CA VAL A 94 -11.96 5.54 -10.21
C VAL A 94 -12.06 6.36 -8.92
N PRO A 95 -12.67 7.57 -8.95
CA PRO A 95 -12.97 8.33 -7.73
C PRO A 95 -13.79 7.51 -6.74
N ALA A 96 -13.47 7.62 -5.45
CA ALA A 96 -14.09 6.82 -4.39
C ALA A 96 -15.63 6.95 -4.36
N GLU A 97 -16.17 8.12 -4.72
CA GLU A 97 -17.60 8.38 -4.76
C GLU A 97 -18.32 7.63 -5.89
N LEU A 98 -17.58 7.16 -6.90
CA LEU A 98 -18.11 6.47 -8.08
C LEU A 98 -17.82 4.96 -8.09
N GLU A 99 -16.99 4.47 -7.17
CA GLU A 99 -16.54 3.07 -7.11
C GLU A 99 -17.71 2.09 -7.18
N THR A 100 -18.70 2.23 -6.30
CA THR A 100 -19.87 1.34 -6.26
C THR A 100 -20.71 1.43 -7.54
N ALA A 101 -20.84 2.61 -8.13
CA ALA A 101 -21.62 2.79 -9.36
C ALA A 101 -20.93 2.13 -10.56
N ILE A 102 -19.61 2.29 -10.68
CA ILE A 102 -18.82 1.65 -11.74
C ILE A 102 -18.76 0.14 -11.55
N ALA A 103 -18.54 -0.34 -10.32
CA ALA A 103 -18.56 -1.76 -10.01
C ALA A 103 -19.90 -2.41 -10.37
N ALA A 104 -21.03 -1.75 -10.04
CA ALA A 104 -22.36 -2.23 -10.41
C ALA A 104 -22.62 -2.20 -11.92
N ALA A 105 -22.08 -1.20 -12.63
CA ALA A 105 -22.23 -1.08 -14.08
C ALA A 105 -21.42 -2.13 -14.85
N LEU A 106 -20.20 -2.44 -14.40
CA LEU A 106 -19.32 -3.43 -15.02
C LEU A 106 -19.67 -4.87 -14.61
N GLY A 107 -20.11 -5.09 -13.37
CA GLY A 107 -20.44 -6.41 -12.85
C GLY A 107 -19.32 -7.42 -13.11
N ASP A 108 -19.67 -8.58 -13.65
CA ASP A 108 -18.73 -9.68 -13.94
C ASP A 108 -17.67 -9.32 -15.00
N THR A 109 -17.87 -8.25 -15.78
CA THR A 109 -16.86 -7.80 -16.76
C THR A 109 -15.73 -7.00 -16.14
N LEU A 110 -15.83 -6.67 -14.85
CA LEU A 110 -14.76 -6.02 -14.09
C LEU A 110 -13.47 -6.87 -14.09
N ASP A 111 -13.60 -8.19 -14.09
CA ASP A 111 -12.50 -9.16 -14.15
C ASP A 111 -12.09 -9.53 -15.58
N ALA A 112 -12.64 -8.87 -16.61
CA ALA A 112 -12.32 -9.18 -18.00
C ALA A 112 -10.83 -8.99 -18.27
N VAL A 113 -10.21 -9.95 -18.95
CA VAL A 113 -8.78 -9.90 -19.30
C VAL A 113 -8.62 -9.07 -20.56
N LEU A 114 -7.86 -7.98 -20.45
CA LEU A 114 -7.42 -7.17 -21.57
C LEU A 114 -6.35 -7.94 -22.34
N ILE A 115 -6.55 -8.17 -23.62
CA ILE A 115 -5.65 -8.97 -24.46
C ILE A 115 -5.45 -8.37 -25.84
N ASP A 116 -4.26 -8.50 -26.41
CA ASP A 116 -4.03 -8.16 -27.81
C ASP A 116 -4.91 -9.05 -28.72
N ALA A 117 -5.55 -8.45 -29.74
CA ALA A 117 -6.46 -9.17 -30.62
C ALA A 117 -5.80 -10.37 -31.34
N SER A 118 -4.49 -10.29 -31.60
CA SER A 118 -3.71 -11.38 -32.20
C SER A 118 -3.56 -12.61 -31.31
N GLU A 119 -3.71 -12.46 -29.99
CA GLU A 119 -3.52 -13.53 -29.00
C GLU A 119 -4.85 -14.09 -28.48
N LEU A 120 -5.98 -13.58 -28.98
CA LEU A 120 -7.32 -13.99 -28.56
C LEU A 120 -7.56 -15.50 -28.77
N GLU A 121 -7.18 -16.03 -29.92
CA GLU A 121 -7.34 -17.46 -30.24
C GLU A 121 -6.50 -18.35 -29.31
N ASN A 122 -5.26 -17.93 -29.02
CA ASN A 122 -4.37 -18.65 -28.10
C ASN A 122 -4.94 -18.68 -26.69
N ALA A 123 -5.54 -17.58 -26.22
CA ALA A 123 -6.20 -17.52 -24.91
C ALA A 123 -7.43 -18.43 -24.83
N LEU A 124 -8.26 -18.46 -25.87
CA LEU A 124 -9.41 -19.37 -25.95
C LEU A 124 -8.96 -20.84 -25.94
N GLN A 125 -7.93 -21.17 -26.72
CA GLN A 125 -7.38 -22.52 -26.75
C GLN A 125 -6.80 -22.95 -25.40
N LEU A 126 -6.14 -22.04 -24.68
CA LEU A 126 -5.62 -22.29 -23.32
C LEU A 126 -6.76 -22.59 -22.34
N LEU A 127 -7.86 -21.83 -22.38
CA LEU A 127 -9.03 -22.08 -21.54
C LEU A 127 -9.67 -23.44 -21.84
N GLU A 128 -9.80 -23.81 -23.11
CA GLU A 128 -10.38 -25.09 -23.53
C GLU A 128 -9.49 -26.29 -23.17
N SER A 129 -8.17 -26.16 -23.33
CA SER A 129 -7.24 -27.28 -23.16
C SER A 129 -7.06 -27.69 -21.70
N ASP A 130 -7.08 -26.71 -20.79
CA ASP A 130 -6.83 -26.92 -19.35
C ASP A 130 -8.14 -26.98 -18.53
N ASP A 131 -9.33 -27.01 -19.17
CA ASP A 131 -10.66 -26.96 -18.54
C ASP A 131 -10.75 -25.86 -17.46
N ALA A 132 -10.15 -24.70 -17.77
CA ALA A 132 -9.77 -23.69 -16.78
C ALA A 132 -10.92 -22.73 -16.41
N GLY A 133 -12.16 -23.13 -16.68
CA GLY A 133 -13.35 -22.33 -16.44
C GLY A 133 -13.59 -21.23 -17.49
N ARG A 134 -14.36 -20.21 -17.10
CA ARG A 134 -14.82 -19.13 -18.00
C ARG A 134 -14.11 -17.82 -17.68
N ALA A 135 -13.77 -17.08 -18.73
CA ALA A 135 -13.22 -15.73 -18.63
C ALA A 135 -13.90 -14.82 -19.66
N ALA A 136 -14.10 -13.55 -19.30
CA ALA A 136 -14.40 -12.51 -20.26
C ALA A 136 -13.08 -12.00 -20.85
N LEU A 137 -12.99 -11.90 -22.17
CA LEU A 137 -11.82 -11.40 -22.89
C LEU A 137 -12.21 -10.10 -23.59
N LEU A 138 -11.38 -9.08 -23.43
CA LEU A 138 -11.53 -7.80 -24.12
C LEU A 138 -10.32 -7.58 -25.05
N PRO A 139 -10.48 -7.85 -26.36
CA PRO A 139 -9.46 -7.55 -27.34
C PRO A 139 -9.21 -6.04 -27.40
N VAL A 140 -7.97 -5.61 -27.15
CA VAL A 140 -7.55 -4.22 -27.22
C VAL A 140 -6.61 -4.01 -28.41
N ASP A 141 -7.15 -3.50 -29.51
CA ASP A 141 -6.34 -3.07 -30.65
C ASP A 141 -5.65 -1.73 -30.39
N GLN A 142 -4.56 -1.48 -31.12
CA GLN A 142 -4.04 -0.13 -31.23
C GLN A 142 -5.06 0.73 -31.97
N THR A 143 -5.63 1.68 -31.24
CA THR A 143 -6.50 2.79 -31.68
C THR A 143 -7.83 2.40 -32.30
N SER A 144 -8.89 2.44 -31.50
CA SER A 144 -10.08 3.13 -31.99
C SER A 144 -9.75 4.63 -31.91
N GLU A 145 -9.36 5.22 -33.05
CA GLU A 145 -9.42 6.68 -33.19
C GLU A 145 -10.84 7.12 -32.82
N VAL A 146 -10.92 7.99 -31.82
CA VAL A 146 -12.12 8.79 -31.53
C VAL A 146 -11.84 10.21 -31.98
#